data_AF-A0A4P6MYC0-F1
#
_entry.id   AF-A0A4P6MYC0-F1
#
_cell.length_a   1.000
_cell.length_b   1.000
_cell.length_c   1.000
_cell.angle_alpha   90.00
_cell.angle_beta   90.00
_cell.angle_gamma   90.00
#
_symmetry.space_group_name_H-M   'P 1'
#
loop_
_entity.id
_entity.type
_entity.pdbx_description
1 polymer ?
#
loop_
_entity_poly.entity_id
_entity_poly.type
_entity_poly.pdbx_seq_one_letter_code
_entity_poly.pdbx_strand_id
1 'polypeptide(L)'
;MIAVVTILMAFPLGYLMSSYFAANVTYAVAYLWAFTFQAVYLLPMFIADLGEVAPGGDPVNEAFPIGYGVVTLTVFLAGLVLVRLGCWVRQRRTGAQLRSA
;
A
#
# COMPACT_ATOMS: atom_id res chain seq x y z
N MET A 1 2.81 3.25 -8.15
CA MET A 1 2.19 1.90 -8.16
C MET A 1 1.44 1.58 -6.87
N ILE A 2 2.02 1.82 -5.70
CA ILE A 2 1.42 1.45 -4.41
C ILE A 2 -0.02 1.96 -4.22
N ALA A 3 -0.32 3.23 -4.54
CA ALA A 3 -1.66 3.80 -4.40
C ALA A 3 -2.71 3.14 -5.30
N VAL A 4 -2.32 2.77 -6.53
CA VAL A 4 -3.20 2.08 -7.48
C VAL A 4 -3.54 0.68 -6.95
N VAL A 5 -2.53 -0.06 -6.47
CA VAL A 5 -2.74 -1.37 -5.85
C VAL A 5 -3.64 -1.25 -4.62
N THR A 6 -3.44 -0.22 -3.79
CA THR A 6 -4.30 0.05 -2.64
C THR A 6 -5.75 0.27 -3.03
N ILE A 7 -6.04 1.15 -4.00
CA ILE A 7 -7.41 1.44 -4.43
C ILE A 7 -8.07 0.20 -5.03
N LEU A 8 -7.36 -0.53 -5.90
CA LEU A 8 -7.90 -1.68 -6.62
C LEU A 8 -8.07 -2.92 -5.75
N MET A 9 -7.21 -3.14 -4.75
CA MET A 9 -7.20 -4.39 -3.98
C MET A 9 -7.80 -4.25 -2.58
N ALA A 10 -7.63 -3.11 -1.90
CA ALA A 10 -8.01 -3.01 -0.49
C ALA A 10 -9.50 -3.24 -0.26
N PHE A 11 -10.36 -2.55 -1.02
CA PHE A 11 -11.81 -2.70 -0.85
C PHE A 11 -12.32 -4.09 -1.31
N PRO A 12 -11.95 -4.61 -2.49
CA PRO A 12 -12.39 -5.95 -2.92
C PRO A 12 -11.91 -7.07 -2.02
N LEU A 13 -10.68 -7.03 -1.50
CA LEU A 13 -10.17 -8.03 -0.57
C LEU A 13 -10.98 -8.07 0.72
N GLY A 14 -11.30 -6.90 1.28
CA GLY A 14 -12.17 -6.79 2.45
C GLY A 14 -13.58 -7.32 2.20
N TYR A 15 -14.13 -7.10 1.00
CA TYR A 15 -15.47 -7.57 0.65
C TYR A 15 -15.53 -9.08 0.37
N LEU A 16 -14.56 -9.63 -0.36
CA LEU A 16 -14.57 -11.01 -0.85
C LEU A 16 -14.11 -12.03 0.20
N MET A 17 -13.20 -11.66 1.10
CA MET A 17 -12.67 -12.57 2.12
C MET A 17 -13.57 -12.65 3.36
N SER A 18 -13.75 -13.85 3.91
CA SER A 18 -14.56 -14.06 5.13
C SER A 18 -13.79 -13.74 6.41
N SER A 19 -12.46 -13.83 6.38
CA SER A 19 -11.58 -13.58 7.51
C SER A 19 -10.89 -12.22 7.39
N TYR A 20 -11.07 -11.37 8.41
CA TYR A 20 -10.38 -10.09 8.56
C TYR A 20 -8.86 -10.22 8.52
N PHE A 21 -8.33 -11.26 9.17
CA PHE A 21 -6.90 -11.49 9.23
C PHE A 21 -6.36 -11.84 7.84
N ALA A 22 -7.05 -12.73 7.13
CA ALA A 22 -6.68 -13.08 5.76
C ALA A 22 -6.71 -11.85 4.84
N ALA A 23 -7.76 -11.03 4.92
CA ALA A 23 -7.90 -9.82 4.11
C ALA A 23 -6.77 -8.81 4.36
N ASN A 24 -6.43 -8.56 5.62
CA ASN A 24 -5.35 -7.64 5.99
C ASN A 24 -3.98 -8.18 5.58
N VAL A 25 -3.71 -9.48 5.78
CA VAL A 25 -2.43 -10.09 5.40
C VAL A 25 -2.26 -10.11 3.89
N THR A 26 -3.29 -10.50 3.14
CA THR A 26 -3.24 -10.48 1.67
C THR A 26 -3.04 -9.06 1.13
N TYR A 27 -3.74 -8.06 1.70
CA TYR A 27 -3.51 -6.68 1.35
C TYR A 27 -2.08 -6.22 1.67
N ALA A 28 -1.56 -6.56 2.85
CA ALA A 28 -0.20 -6.19 3.26
C ALA A 28 0.86 -6.82 2.35
N VAL A 29 0.70 -8.08 1.96
CA VAL A 29 1.59 -8.76 1.01
C VAL A 29 1.54 -8.11 -0.36
N ALA A 30 0.34 -7.81 -0.89
CA ALA A 30 0.19 -7.14 -2.18
C ALA A 30 0.79 -5.72 -2.17
N TYR A 31 0.59 -4.99 -1.07
CA TYR A 31 1.19 -3.67 -0.85
C TYR A 31 2.72 -3.73 -0.80
N LEU A 32 3.27 -4.67 -0.02
CA LEU A 32 4.71 -4.86 0.11
C LEU A 32 5.33 -5.25 -1.23
N TRP A 33 4.71 -6.15 -1.99
CA TRP A 33 5.15 -6.52 -3.32
C TRP A 33 5.22 -5.29 -4.24
N ALA A 34 4.16 -4.47 -4.27
CA ALA A 34 4.10 -3.27 -5.09
C ALA A 34 5.15 -2.22 -4.68
N PHE A 35 5.38 -2.07 -3.37
CA PHE A 35 6.41 -1.18 -2.84
C PHE A 35 7.82 -1.63 -3.26
N THR A 36 8.13 -2.92 -3.08
CA THR A 36 9.42 -3.49 -3.48
C THR A 36 9.65 -3.37 -4.98
N PHE A 37 8.64 -3.69 -5.80
CA PHE A 37 8.74 -3.54 -7.25
C PHE A 37 9.00 -2.10 -7.66
N GLN A 38 8.25 -1.15 -7.08
CA GLN A 38 8.47 0.27 -7.34
C GLN A 38 9.88 0.71 -6.93
N ALA A 39 10.40 0.23 -5.79
CA ALA A 39 11.75 0.54 -5.34
C ALA A 39 12.83 0.02 -6.30
N VAL A 40 12.68 -1.21 -6.81
CA VAL A 40 13.61 -1.79 -7.80
C VAL A 40 13.64 -0.96 -9.09
N TYR A 41 12.49 -0.44 -9.54
CA TYR A 41 12.44 0.42 -10.74
C TYR A 41 12.96 1.84 -10.51
N LEU A 42 12.87 2.37 -9.29
CA LEU A 42 13.40 3.70 -8.94
C LEU A 42 14.91 3.65 -8.63
N LEU A 43 15.44 2.49 -8.25
CA LEU A 43 16.84 2.34 -7.88
C LEU A 43 17.84 2.76 -8.99
N PRO A 44 17.64 2.43 -10.28
CA PRO A 44 18.54 2.90 -11.34
C PRO A 44 18.54 4.42 -11.51
N MET A 45 17.38 5.06 -11.37
CA MET A 45 17.26 6.52 -11.41
C MET A 45 18.04 7.14 -10.24
N PHE A 46 17.87 6.61 -9.04
CA PHE A 46 18.63 7.03 -7.87
C PHE A 46 20.14 6.86 -8.05
N ILE A 47 20.59 5.74 -8.62
CA ILE A 47 22.02 5.49 -8.90
C ILE A 47 22.56 6.45 -9.97
N ALA A 48 21.77 6.75 -11.02
CA ALA A 48 22.15 7.70 -12.06
C ALA A 48 22.33 9.12 -11.48
N ASP A 49 21.38 9.57 -10.66
CA ASP A 49 21.46 10.86 -9.98
C ASP A 49 22.70 10.96 -9.07
N LEU A 50 23.08 9.88 -8.39
CA LEU A 50 24.32 9.82 -7.59
C LEU A 50 25.60 9.96 -8.45
N GLY A 51 25.58 9.54 -9.71
CA GLY A 51 26.71 9.64 -10.63
C GLY A 51 26.93 11.04 -11.21
N GLU A 52 25.89 11.89 -11.19
CA GLU A 52 25.96 13.28 -11.66
C GLU A 52 26.41 14.27 -10.56
N VAL A 53 26.51 13.82 -9.29
CA VAL A 53 27.04 14.62 -8.19
C VAL A 53 28.56 14.82 -8.39
N ALA A 54 28.99 16.07 -8.55
CA ALA A 54 30.41 16.43 -8.73
C ALA A 54 31.31 15.79 -7.65
N PRO A 55 32.57 15.40 -7.96
CA PRO A 55 33.48 14.81 -6.99
C PRO A 55 33.73 15.80 -5.83
N GLY A 56 33.08 15.56 -4.69
CA GLY A 56 33.10 16.42 -3.50
C GLY A 56 31.73 16.97 -3.06
N GLY A 57 30.68 16.83 -3.88
CA GLY A 57 29.31 17.03 -3.43
C GLY A 57 28.89 15.87 -2.54
N ASP A 58 28.43 16.16 -1.33
CA ASP A 58 28.02 15.14 -0.37
C ASP A 58 26.67 14.53 -0.80
N PRO A 59 26.66 13.32 -1.41
CA PRO A 59 25.43 12.76 -1.97
C PRO A 59 24.43 12.35 -0.89
N VAL A 60 24.88 12.33 0.37
CA VAL A 60 24.12 11.91 1.55
C VAL A 60 23.36 13.08 2.17
N ASN A 61 23.68 14.33 1.80
CA ASN A 61 23.04 15.54 2.31
C ASN A 61 21.75 15.92 1.56
N GLU A 62 21.40 15.23 0.46
CA GLU A 62 20.02 15.18 0.01
C GLU A 62 19.23 14.33 1.01
N ALA A 63 18.67 15.02 2.00
CA ALA A 63 18.00 14.44 3.16
C ALA A 63 17.21 13.19 2.80
N PHE A 64 17.52 12.09 3.49
CA PHE A 64 16.78 10.82 3.42
C PHE A 64 15.28 11.12 3.23
N PRO A 65 14.60 10.56 2.22
CA PRO A 65 13.29 11.04 1.80
C PRO A 65 12.18 10.61 2.77
N ILE A 66 12.20 11.17 3.98
CA ILE A 66 11.22 10.95 5.05
C ILE A 66 9.82 11.24 4.53
N GLY A 67 9.65 12.24 3.67
CA GLY A 67 8.38 12.56 3.02
C GLY A 67 7.81 11.38 2.22
N TYR A 68 8.63 10.67 1.46
CA TYR A 68 8.20 9.48 0.73
C TYR A 68 7.83 8.32 1.67
N GLY A 69 8.60 8.12 2.74
CA GLY A 69 8.29 7.14 3.78
C GLY A 69 6.96 7.41 4.48
N VAL A 70 6.71 8.68 4.85
CA VAL A 70 5.44 9.12 5.45
C VAL A 70 4.28 8.90 4.49
N VAL A 71 4.41 9.32 3.22
CA VAL A 71 3.37 9.10 2.20
C VAL A 71 3.06 7.62 2.03
N THR A 72 4.10 6.78 1.97
CA THR A 72 3.96 5.33 1.85
C THR A 72 3.25 4.75 3.08
N LEU A 73 3.58 5.21 4.29
CA LEU A 73 2.88 4.77 5.50
C LEU A 73 1.41 5.19 5.47
N THR A 74 1.11 6.42 5.05
CA THR A 74 -0.28 6.92 4.95
C THR A 74 -1.10 6.10 3.97
N VAL A 75 -0.56 5.78 2.78
CA VAL A 75 -1.25 4.94 1.79
C VAL A 75 -1.51 3.53 2.33
N PHE A 76 -0.53 2.95 3.03
CA PHE A 76 -0.70 1.66 3.67
C PHE A 76 -1.87 1.66 4.67
N LEU A 77 -1.90 2.64 5.58
CA LEU A 77 -2.96 2.80 6.57
C LEU A 77 -4.34 3.04 5.92
N ALA A 78 -4.39 3.87 4.88
CA ALA A 78 -5.63 4.11 4.13
C ALA A 78 -6.19 2.81 3.54
N GLY A 79 -5.33 1.94 3.01
CA GLY A 79 -5.76 0.63 2.54
C GLY A 79 -6.27 -0.30 3.63
N LEU A 80 -5.68 -0.31 4.83
CA LEU A 80 -6.23 -1.08 5.95
C LEU A 80 -7.64 -0.61 6.33
N VAL A 81 -7.88 0.71 6.27
CA VAL A 81 -9.22 1.27 6.47
C VAL A 81 -10.18 0.80 5.38
N LEU A 82 -9.77 0.82 4.10
CA LEU A 82 -10.55 0.32 2.97
C LEU A 82 -10.89 -1.18 3.09
N VAL A 83 -9.94 -2.02 3.51
CA VAL A 83 -10.17 -3.45 3.79
C VAL A 83 -11.24 -3.60 4.87
N ARG A 84 -11.11 -2.85 5.97
CA ARG A 84 -12.08 -2.90 7.08
C ARG A 84 -13.47 -2.44 6.64
N LEU A 85 -13.56 -1.41 5.81
CA LEU A 85 -14.83 -0.96 5.22
C LEU A 85 -15.45 -2.05 4.33
N GLY A 86 -14.66 -2.74 3.50
CA GLY A 86 -15.14 -3.86 2.68
C GLY A 86 -15.74 -4.99 3.52
N CYS A 87 -15.06 -5.39 4.60
CA CYS A 87 -15.56 -6.42 5.51
C CYS A 87 -16.86 -5.99 6.22
N TRP A 88 -16.93 -4.73 6.64
CA TRP A 88 -18.13 -4.17 7.29
C TRP A 88 -19.34 -4.13 6.35
N VAL A 89 -19.15 -3.74 5.08
CA VAL A 89 -20.20 -3.77 4.06
C VAL A 89 -20.71 -5.20 3.85
N ARG A 90 -19.81 -6.19 3.79
CA ARG A 90 -20.19 -7.61 3.71
C ARG A 90 -21.05 -8.05 4.89
N GLN A 91 -20.61 -7.75 6.12
CA GLN A 91 -21.36 -8.12 7.33
C GLN A 91 -22.77 -7.53 7.36
N ARG A 92 -22.92 -6.26 6.96
CA ARG A 92 -24.23 -5.60 6.86
C ARG A 92 -25.13 -6.28 5.83
N ARG A 93 -24.59 -6.70 4.68
CA ARG A 93 -25.35 -7.40 3.65
C ARG A 93 -25.78 -8.80 4.08
N THR A 94 -24.89 -9.58 4.69
CA THR A 94 -25.22 -10.91 5.20
C THR A 94 -26.24 -10.84 6.35
N GLY A 95 -26.10 -9.85 7.25
CA GLY A 95 -27.07 -9.64 8.33
C GLY A 95 -28.44 -9.14 7.86
N ALA A 96 -28.51 -8.40 6.76
CA ALA A 96 -29.78 -8.01 6.14
C ALA A 96 -30.50 -9.21 5.50
N GLN A 97 -29.76 -10.10 4.82
CA GLN A 97 -30.33 -11.30 4.18
C GLN A 97 -30.92 -12.30 5.18
N LEU A 98 -30.33 -12.43 6.39
CA LEU A 98 -30.83 -13.30 7.44
C LEU A 98 -32.09 -12.78 8.14
N ARG A 99 -32.40 -11.48 8.06
CA ARG A 99 -33.60 -10.89 8.66
C ARG A 99 -34.82 -10.91 7.72
N SER A 100 -34.62 -11.26 6.46
CA SER A 100 -35.67 -11.35 5.43
C SER A 100 -36.08 -12.79 5.08
N ALA A 101 -35.44 -13.79 5.70
CA ALA A 101 -35.72 -15.21 5.56
C ALA A 101 -36.41 -15.73 6.81
#